data_AF-A0AB35JFW8-F1
#
_entry.id   AF-A0AB35JFW8-F1
#
_cell.length_a   1.000
_cell.length_b   1.000
_cell.length_c   1.000
_cell.angle_alpha   90.00
_cell.angle_beta   90.00
_cell.angle_gamma   90.00
#
_symmetry.space_group_name_H-M   'P 1'
#
loop_
_entity.id
_entity.type
_entity.pdbx_description
1 polymer ?
#
loop_
_entity_poly.entity_id
_entity_poly.type
_entity_poly.pdbx_seq_one_letter_code
_entity_poly.pdbx_strand_id
1 'polypeptide(L)'
;MLNDSDTLGSAFKRAFYRVDGITMYACWAIWVGVLIWDLLGSEGSGIHTVVLILIGLLNPFLFLLLSLWRLPGLLTALIVIGINIKFLFAWL
;
A
#
# COMPACT_ATOMS: atom_id res chain seq x y z
N MET A 1 9.78 12.79 1.36
CA MET A 1 10.74 13.44 2.29
C MET A 1 10.34 13.13 3.73
N LEU A 2 10.98 12.11 4.29
CA LEU A 2 11.06 11.89 5.74
C LEU A 2 12.08 12.90 6.30
N ASN A 3 11.75 13.53 7.43
CA ASN A 3 12.61 14.49 8.10
C ASN A 3 13.32 13.77 9.25
N ASP A 4 14.51 14.21 9.61
CA ASP A 4 15.35 13.51 10.59
C ASP A 4 14.75 13.52 12.02
N SER A 5 13.73 14.35 12.25
CA SER A 5 12.97 14.41 13.51
C SER A 5 11.69 13.57 13.52
N ASP A 6 11.39 12.84 12.44
CA ASP A 6 10.15 12.09 12.38
C ASP A 6 10.22 10.76 13.13
N THR A 7 9.35 10.64 14.12
CA THR A 7 8.95 9.32 14.63
C THR A 7 8.06 8.62 13.60
N LEU A 8 7.97 7.29 13.62
CA LEU A 8 7.06 6.53 12.75
C LEU A 8 5.64 7.13 12.76
N GLY A 9 5.14 7.51 13.94
CA GLY A 9 3.82 8.13 14.08
C GLY A 9 3.69 9.49 13.37
N SER A 10 4.71 10.36 13.43
CA SER A 10 4.66 11.65 12.73
C SER A 10 4.81 11.50 11.22
N ALA A 11 5.60 10.51 10.77
CA ALA A 11 5.71 10.14 9.36
C ALA A 11 4.37 9.71 8.77
N PHE A 12 3.65 8.81 9.46
CA PHE A 12 2.31 8.38 9.04
C PHE A 12 1.28 9.51 9.14
N LYS A 13 1.26 10.30 10.22
CA LYS A 13 0.35 11.45 10.36
C LYS A 13 0.51 12.44 9.20
N ARG A 14 1.74 12.71 8.79
CA ARG A 14 2.02 13.61 7.67
C ARG A 14 1.72 12.97 6.31
N ALA A 15 1.80 11.65 6.20
CA ALA A 15 1.35 10.93 5.00
C ALA A 15 -0.15 11.15 4.76
N PHE A 16 -0.99 11.20 5.79
CA PHE A 16 -2.43 11.49 5.65
C PHE A 16 -2.75 12.85 5.00
N TYR A 17 -1.84 13.82 5.10
CA TYR A 17 -2.02 15.14 4.48
C TYR A 17 -1.38 15.25 3.09
N ARG A 18 -0.75 14.19 2.58
CA ARG A 18 -0.11 14.18 1.27
C ARG A 18 -0.79 13.19 0.33
N VAL A 19 -0.77 13.53 -0.96
CA VAL A 19 -1.41 12.74 -2.03
C VAL A 19 -0.89 11.30 -2.07
N ASP A 20 0.42 11.09 -1.94
CA ASP A 20 1.04 9.76 -1.88
C ASP A 20 0.57 8.92 -0.69
N GLY A 21 0.43 9.52 0.48
CA GLY A 21 -0.08 8.81 1.65
C GLY A 21 -1.55 8.46 1.52
N ILE A 22 -2.39 9.38 1.03
CA ILE A 22 -3.81 9.11 0.75
C ILE A 22 -3.94 7.96 -0.26
N THR A 23 -3.16 8.00 -1.34
CA THR A 23 -3.13 6.95 -2.35
C THR A 23 -2.73 5.60 -1.75
N MET A 24 -1.68 5.58 -0.91
CA MET A 24 -1.27 4.35 -0.22
C MET A 24 -2.40 3.80 0.66
N TYR A 25 -3.09 4.64 1.44
CA TYR A 25 -4.20 4.19 2.28
C TYR A 25 -5.38 3.66 1.46
N ALA A 26 -5.70 4.30 0.33
CA ALA A 26 -6.76 3.84 -0.57
C ALA A 26 -6.43 2.46 -1.16
N CYS A 27 -5.21 2.27 -1.68
CA CYS A 27 -4.75 0.97 -2.18
C CYS A 27 -4.74 -0.08 -1.07
N TRP A 28 -4.32 0.29 0.13
CA TRP A 28 -4.27 -0.62 1.26
C TRP A 28 -5.68 -1.07 1.69
N ALA A 29 -6.65 -0.16 1.71
CA ALA A 29 -8.05 -0.49 1.98
C ALA A 29 -8.65 -1.44 0.95
N ILE A 30 -8.30 -1.28 -0.34
CA ILE A 30 -8.73 -2.21 -1.41
C ILE A 30 -8.22 -3.62 -1.12
N TRP A 31 -6.92 -3.79 -0.81
CA TRP A 31 -6.36 -5.11 -0.51
C TRP A 31 -6.93 -5.73 0.77
N VAL A 32 -7.23 -4.92 1.79
CA VAL A 32 -7.94 -5.40 2.98
C VAL A 32 -9.33 -5.91 2.62
N GLY A 33 -10.06 -5.21 1.75
CA GLY A 33 -11.36 -5.66 1.24
C GLY A 33 -11.27 -6.99 0.47
N VAL A 34 -10.28 -7.10 -0.43
CA VAL A 34 -10.01 -8.34 -1.18
C VAL A 34 -9.65 -9.50 -0.24
N LEU A 35 -8.83 -9.25 0.78
CA LEU A 35 -8.47 -10.25 1.78
C LEU A 35 -9.68 -10.72 2.58
N ILE A 36 -10.54 -9.80 3.04
CA ILE A 36 -11.76 -10.16 3.76
C ILE A 36 -12.67 -10.99 2.86
N TRP A 37 -12.80 -10.62 1.58
CA TRP A 37 -13.56 -11.39 0.61
C TRP A 37 -13.02 -12.81 0.44
N ASP A 38 -11.71 -12.98 0.28
CA ASP A 38 -11.03 -14.28 0.18
C ASP A 38 -11.20 -15.13 1.44
N LEU A 39 -11.18 -14.52 2.63
CA LEU A 39 -11.40 -15.23 3.90
C LEU A 39 -12.86 -15.68 4.09
N LEU A 40 -13.83 -14.96 3.54
CA LEU A 40 -15.25 -15.29 3.64
C LEU A 40 -15.69 -16.29 2.56
N GLY A 41 -15.10 -16.25 1.38
CA GLY A 41 -15.27 -17.27 0.35
C GLY A 41 -14.42 -18.49 0.70
N SER A 42 -15.01 -19.54 1.25
CA SER A 42 -14.30 -20.73 1.79
C SER A 42 -13.51 -21.57 0.77
N GLU A 43 -13.19 -21.02 -0.40
CA GLU A 43 -12.48 -21.66 -1.51
C GLU A 43 -11.01 -21.19 -1.63
N GLY A 44 -10.60 -20.18 -0.86
CA GLY A 44 -9.22 -19.70 -0.83
C GLY A 44 -8.24 -20.75 -0.32
N SER A 45 -7.33 -21.21 -1.18
CA SER A 45 -6.11 -21.92 -0.76
C SER A 45 -5.33 -21.02 0.21
N GLY A 46 -4.87 -21.56 1.35
CA GLY A 46 -4.11 -20.76 2.32
C GLY A 46 -2.87 -20.06 1.73
N ILE A 47 -2.33 -20.56 0.62
CA ILE A 47 -1.24 -19.90 -0.12
C ILE A 47 -1.72 -18.62 -0.79
N HIS A 48 -2.93 -18.62 -1.35
CA HIS A 48 -3.53 -17.45 -2.02
C HIS A 48 -3.75 -16.30 -1.01
N THR A 49 -4.31 -16.60 0.15
CA THR A 49 -4.49 -15.64 1.24
C THR A 49 -3.16 -15.04 1.71
N VAL A 50 -2.11 -15.86 1.84
CA VAL A 50 -0.76 -15.37 2.22
C VAL A 50 -0.20 -14.40 1.18
N VAL A 51 -0.38 -14.68 -0.11
CA VAL A 51 0.04 -13.77 -1.19
C VAL A 51 -0.70 -12.44 -1.11
N LEU A 52 -2.02 -12.46 -0.88
CA LEU A 52 -2.83 -11.24 -0.72
C LEU A 52 -2.35 -10.37 0.45
N ILE A 53 -2.03 -11.00 1.59
CA ILE A 53 -1.46 -10.30 2.75
C ILE A 53 -0.13 -9.65 2.39
N LEU A 54 0.76 -10.36 1.69
CA LEU A 54 2.07 -9.82 1.28
C LEU A 54 1.92 -8.62 0.34
N ILE A 55 1.00 -8.68 -0.62
CA ILE A 55 0.74 -7.56 -1.53
C ILE A 55 0.16 -6.36 -0.77
N GLY A 56 -0.79 -6.59 0.14
CA GLY A 56 -1.35 -5.53 0.98
C GLY A 56 -0.29 -4.84 1.83
N LEU A 57 0.62 -5.62 2.45
CA LEU A 57 1.74 -5.11 3.25
C LEU A 57 2.79 -4.37 2.42
N LEU A 58 2.96 -4.70 1.13
CA LEU A 58 3.93 -4.03 0.26
C LEU A 58 3.68 -2.52 0.17
N ASN A 59 2.42 -2.07 0.22
CA ASN A 59 2.03 -0.66 0.07
C ASN A 59 2.72 0.29 1.05
N PRO A 60 2.61 0.10 2.39
CA PRO A 60 3.30 0.96 3.35
C PRO A 60 4.84 0.88 3.22
N PHE A 61 5.41 -0.28 2.91
CA PHE A 61 6.86 -0.38 2.69
C PHE A 61 7.32 0.40 1.46
N LEU A 62 6.59 0.29 0.36
CA LEU A 62 6.89 0.97 -0.89
C LEU A 62 6.76 2.49 -0.71
N PHE A 63 5.71 2.94 -0.03
CA PHE A 63 5.52 4.34 0.35
C PHE A 63 6.70 4.89 1.18
N LEU A 64 7.14 4.14 2.21
CA LEU A 64 8.27 4.55 3.05
C LEU A 64 9.58 4.59 2.25
N LEU A 65 9.85 3.59 1.41
CA LEU A 65 11.05 3.52 0.58
C LEU A 65 11.12 4.70 -0.41
N LEU A 66 10.05 4.97 -1.14
CA LEU A 66 9.99 6.09 -2.08
C LEU A 66 10.08 7.45 -1.36
N SER A 67 9.54 7.52 -0.14
CA SER A 67 9.66 8.69 0.74
C SER A 67 11.09 8.93 1.22
N LEU A 68 11.86 7.86 1.48
CA LEU A 68 13.29 7.91 1.82
C LEU A 68 14.13 8.38 0.64
N TRP A 69 13.78 7.97 -0.58
CA TRP A 69 14.42 8.44 -1.82
C TRP A 69 14.05 9.88 -2.19
N ARG A 70 13.28 10.57 -1.34
CA ARG A 70 12.87 11.96 -1.49
C ARG A 70 12.16 12.24 -2.82
N LEU A 71 11.47 11.23 -3.36
CA LEU A 71 10.69 11.40 -4.57
C LEU A 71 9.51 12.37 -4.33
N PRO A 72 9.07 13.10 -5.37
CA PRO A 72 7.86 13.91 -5.30
C PRO A 72 6.65 13.05 -4.91
N GLY A 73 5.75 13.60 -4.09
CA GLY A 73 4.56 12.87 -3.64
C GLY A 73 3.67 12.43 -4.80
N LEU A 74 3.50 13.26 -5.83
CA LEU A 74 2.73 12.87 -7.01
C LEU A 74 3.35 11.65 -7.75
N LEU A 75 4.67 11.64 -7.93
CA LEU A 75 5.37 10.53 -8.58
C LEU A 75 5.26 9.25 -7.75
N THR A 76 5.41 9.38 -6.43
CA THR A 76 5.22 8.27 -5.48
C THR A 76 3.81 7.69 -5.58
N ALA A 77 2.78 8.55 -5.62
CA ALA A 77 1.39 8.13 -5.79
C ALA A 77 1.17 7.36 -7.10
N LEU A 78 1.73 7.86 -8.22
CA LEU A 78 1.61 7.19 -9.53
C LEU A 78 2.27 5.82 -9.55
N ILE A 79 3.45 5.68 -8.93
CA ILE A 79 4.15 4.39 -8.82
C ILE A 79 3.31 3.41 -7.98
N VAL A 80 2.81 3.86 -6.83
CA VAL A 80 1.94 3.04 -5.96
C VAL A 80 0.71 2.59 -6.74
N ILE A 81 0.02 3.49 -7.45
CA ILE A 81 -1.15 3.15 -8.27
C ILE A 81 -0.79 2.11 -9.35
N GLY A 82 0.27 2.36 -10.12
CA GLY A 82 0.66 1.47 -11.22
C GLY A 82 0.98 0.05 -10.75
N ILE A 83 1.66 -0.08 -9.60
CA ILE A 83 1.97 -1.38 -9.00
C ILE A 83 0.68 -2.07 -8.53
N ASN A 84 -0.20 -1.38 -7.82
CA ASN A 84 -1.45 -1.96 -7.32
C ASN A 84 -2.39 -2.38 -8.44
N ILE A 85 -2.52 -1.57 -9.50
CA ILE A 85 -3.30 -1.91 -10.69
C ILE A 85 -2.76 -3.20 -11.31
N LYS A 86 -1.43 -3.30 -11.49
CA LYS A 86 -0.82 -4.51 -12.07
C LYS A 86 -1.13 -5.76 -11.24
N PHE A 87 -1.04 -5.68 -9.91
CA PHE A 87 -1.38 -6.80 -9.04
C PHE A 87 -2.86 -7.13 -9.03
N LEU A 88 -3.74 -6.13 -9.07
CA LEU A 88 -5.18 -6.33 -9.15
C LEU A 88 -5.58 -7.03 -10.46
N PHE A 89 -4.98 -6.63 -11.59
CA PHE A 89 -5.17 -7.30 -12.87
C PHE A 89 -4.59 -8.72 -12.92
N ALA A 90 -3.52 -9.00 -12.18
CA ALA A 90 -2.97 -10.36 -12.08
C ALA A 90 -3.81 -11.27 -11.16
N TRP A 91 -4.66 -10.68 -10.32
CA TRP A 91 -5.56 -11.39 -9.42
C TRP A 91 -6.92 -11.71 -10.06
N LEU A 92 -7.46 -10.79 -10.86
CA LEU A 92 -8.68 -10.99 -11.68
C LEU A 92 -8.47 -12.05 -12.78
#